data_AF-A0A7J8NHE6-F1
#
_entry.id   AF-A0A7J8NHE6-F1
#
_cell.length_a   1.000
_cell.length_b   1.000
_cell.length_c   1.000
_cell.angle_alpha   90.00
_cell.angle_beta   90.00
_cell.angle_gamma   90.00
#
_symmetry.space_group_name_H-M   'P 1'
#
loop_
_entity.id
_entity.type
_entity.pdbx_description
1 polymer ?
#
loop_
_entity_poly.entity_id
_entity_poly.type
_entity_poly.pdbx_seq_one_letter_code
_entity_poly.pdbx_strand_id
1 'polypeptide(L)'
;MNKYLAKIKSLCDTLTAAGNDVSEQEQISIIFAGLPVEFESIRIVASAMKVPLDLPAEMLTDCEARQQELLSNVSFQANLVQQH
;
A
#
# COMPACT_ATOMS: atom_id res chain seq x y z
N MET A 1 -5.30 -1.39 -4.13
CA MET A 1 -4.46 -1.76 -2.98
C MET A 1 -5.00 -2.99 -2.25
N ASN A 2 -6.27 -3.04 -1.87
CA ASN A 2 -6.85 -4.16 -1.08
C ASN A 2 -6.57 -5.57 -1.63
N LYS A 3 -6.71 -5.78 -2.94
CA LYS A 3 -6.40 -7.08 -3.57
C LYS A 3 -4.91 -7.46 -3.47
N TYR A 4 -4.02 -6.47 -3.50
CA TYR A 4 -2.58 -6.68 -3.37
C TYR A 4 -2.24 -7.08 -1.93
N LEU A 5 -2.73 -6.31 -0.94
CA LEU A 5 -2.55 -6.59 0.48
C LEU A 5 -3.10 -7.97 0.89
N ALA A 6 -4.27 -8.36 0.37
CA ALA A 6 -4.86 -9.68 0.63
C ALA A 6 -3.98 -10.84 0.11
N LYS A 7 -3.41 -10.70 -1.10
CA LYS A 7 -2.47 -11.70 -1.65
C LYS A 7 -1.22 -11.82 -0.79
N ILE A 8 -0.72 -10.69 -0.29
CA ILE A 8 0.47 -10.64 0.55
C ILE A 8 0.22 -11.30 1.89
N LYS A 9 -0.90 -10.98 2.55
CA LYS A 9 -1.30 -11.65 3.79
C LYS A 9 -1.34 -13.17 3.61
N SER A 10 -1.96 -13.65 2.52
CA SER A 10 -2.00 -15.08 2.21
C SER A 10 -0.61 -15.71 2.01
N LEU A 11 0.35 -14.98 1.43
CA LEU A 11 1.73 -15.45 1.29
C LEU A 11 2.47 -15.50 2.63
N CYS A 12 2.33 -14.46 3.45
CA CYS A 12 2.89 -14.42 4.81
C CYS A 12 2.33 -15.56 5.68
N ASP A 13 1.02 -15.78 5.65
CA ASP A 13 0.36 -16.88 6.35
C ASP A 13 0.89 -18.25 5.87
N THR A 14 1.12 -18.40 4.55
CA THR A 14 1.69 -19.63 3.96
C THR A 14 3.13 -19.87 4.40
N LEU A 15 3.98 -18.83 4.41
CA LEU A 15 5.38 -18.93 4.86
C LEU A 15 5.47 -19.28 6.34
N THR A 16 4.60 -18.67 7.15
CA THR A 16 4.48 -18.94 8.59
C THR A 16 4.04 -20.39 8.82
N ALA A 17 3.03 -20.87 8.09
CA ALA A 17 2.58 -22.26 8.16
C ALA A 17 3.65 -23.27 7.70
N ALA A 18 4.53 -22.87 6.78
CA ALA A 18 5.66 -23.67 6.32
C ALA A 18 6.85 -23.68 7.29
N GLY A 19 6.78 -22.96 8.43
CA GLY A 19 7.85 -22.90 9.42
C GLY A 19 9.06 -22.06 8.99
N ASN A 20 8.87 -21.12 8.06
CA ASN A 20 9.94 -20.17 7.70
C ASN A 20 9.95 -19.01 8.70
N ASP A 21 11.02 -18.92 9.49
CA ASP A 21 11.31 -17.80 10.40
C ASP A 21 11.86 -16.58 9.63
N VAL A 22 11.12 -16.08 8.64
CA VAL A 22 11.42 -14.77 8.04
C VAL A 22 10.87 -13.71 8.97
N SER A 23 11.72 -12.79 9.42
CA SER A 23 11.29 -11.71 10.31
C SER A 23 10.19 -10.88 9.64
N GLU A 24 9.23 -10.40 10.44
CA GLU A 24 8.16 -9.53 9.94
C GLU A 24 8.72 -8.32 9.19
N GLN A 25 9.88 -7.80 9.63
CA GLN A 25 10.56 -6.69 9.00
C GLN A 25 11.13 -7.04 7.60
N GLU A 26 11.68 -8.24 7.42
CA GLU A 26 12.11 -8.72 6.11
C GLU A 26 10.91 -8.87 5.17
N GLN A 27 9.80 -9.41 5.68
CA GLN A 27 8.56 -9.55 4.91
C GLN A 27 8.09 -8.17 4.44
N ILE A 28 7.96 -7.20 5.36
CA ILE A 28 7.60 -5.81 5.06
C ILE A 28 8.57 -5.22 4.02
N SER A 29 9.89 -5.36 4.20
CA SER A 29 10.84 -4.79 3.25
C SER A 29 10.65 -5.30 1.81
N ILE A 30 10.48 -6.61 1.64
CA ILE A 30 10.25 -7.24 0.33
C ILE A 30 8.90 -6.84 -0.26
N ILE A 31 7.85 -6.86 0.57
CA ILE A 31 6.48 -6.47 0.18
C ILE A 31 6.46 -5.04 -0.35
N PHE A 32 7.12 -4.13 0.36
CA PHE A 32 7.10 -2.72 0.03
C PHE A 32 8.01 -2.38 -1.14
N ALA A 33 9.09 -3.15 -1.36
CA ALA A 33 9.95 -3.00 -2.54
C ALA A 33 9.21 -3.21 -3.87
N GLY A 34 8.16 -4.05 -3.87
CA GLY A 34 7.31 -4.31 -5.04
C GLY A 34 6.25 -3.24 -5.34
N LEU A 35 6.12 -2.21 -4.49
CA LEU A 35 5.13 -1.15 -4.69
C LEU A 35 5.56 -0.14 -5.78
N PRO A 36 4.59 0.48 -6.47
CA PRO A 36 4.85 1.63 -7.34
C PRO A 36 5.55 2.79 -6.60
N VAL A 37 6.26 3.63 -7.36
CA VAL A 37 7.00 4.79 -6.83
C VAL A 37 6.08 5.80 -6.13
N GLU A 38 4.80 5.84 -6.50
CA GLU A 38 3.79 6.69 -5.83
C GLU A 38 3.65 6.42 -4.32
N PHE A 39 4.08 5.24 -3.85
CA PHE A 39 4.01 4.82 -2.44
C PHE A 39 5.37 4.83 -1.73
N GLU A 40 6.42 5.38 -2.34
CA GLU A 40 7.78 5.38 -1.81
C GLU A 40 7.87 6.02 -0.41
N SER A 41 7.12 7.09 -0.16
CA SER A 41 7.09 7.72 1.17
C SER A 41 6.60 6.77 2.25
N ILE A 42 5.60 5.93 1.94
CA ILE A 42 5.06 4.96 2.90
C ILE A 42 6.06 3.81 3.12
N ARG A 43 6.76 3.38 2.06
CA ARG A 43 7.86 2.41 2.15
C ARG A 43 8.96 2.88 3.10
N ILE A 44 9.42 4.13 2.94
CA ILE A 44 10.47 4.71 3.79
C ILE A 44 10.00 4.74 5.26
N VAL A 45 8.77 5.22 5.51
CA VAL A 45 8.20 5.29 6.86
C VAL A 45 8.06 3.89 7.49
N ALA A 46 7.50 2.92 6.77
CA ALA A 46 7.34 1.55 7.25
C ALA A 46 8.70 0.88 7.56
N SER A 47 9.71 1.12 6.72
CA SER A 47 11.05 0.58 6.92
C SER A 47 11.77 1.19 8.14
N ALA A 48 11.52 2.47 8.43
CA ALA A 48 12.16 3.18 9.53
C ALA A 48 11.49 2.92 10.89
N MET A 49 10.17 2.70 10.92
CA MET A 49 9.41 2.70 12.17
C MET A 49 9.29 1.35 12.88
N LYS A 50 9.78 0.23 12.30
CA LYS A 50 9.60 -1.14 12.85
C LYS A 50 8.16 -1.40 13.32
N VAL A 51 7.20 -1.02 12.49
CA VAL A 51 5.76 -1.14 12.79
C VAL A 51 5.23 -2.47 12.25
N PRO A 52 4.19 -3.06 12.88
CA PRO A 52 3.51 -4.22 12.34
C PRO A 52 2.96 -3.95 10.93
N LEU A 53 2.85 -4.99 10.10
CA LEU A 53 2.41 -4.86 8.70
C LEU A 53 1.03 -4.19 8.54
N ASP A 54 0.17 -4.30 9.54
CA ASP A 54 -1.19 -3.75 9.53
C ASP A 54 -1.21 -2.22 9.37
N LEU A 55 -0.29 -1.51 10.03
CA LEU A 55 -0.27 -0.03 10.00
C LEU A 55 0.13 0.52 8.61
N PRO A 56 1.23 0.07 7.99
CA PRO A 56 1.54 0.43 6.61
C PRO A 56 0.45 0.02 5.61
N ALA A 57 -0.24 -1.11 5.85
CA ALA A 57 -1.36 -1.55 5.01
C ALA A 57 -2.55 -0.57 5.08
N GLU A 58 -2.90 -0.07 6.27
CA GLU A 58 -3.91 0.98 6.43
C GLU A 58 -3.50 2.26 5.70
N MET A 59 -2.26 2.72 5.87
CA MET A 59 -1.75 3.93 5.21
C MET A 59 -1.81 3.83 3.68
N LEU A 60 -1.47 2.68 3.12
CA LEU A 60 -1.55 2.44 1.67
C LEU A 60 -3.00 2.50 1.16
N THR A 61 -3.95 2.01 1.95
CA THR A 61 -5.37 1.99 1.60
C THR A 61 -5.99 3.38 1.70
N ASP A 62 -5.65 4.14 2.73
CA ASP A 62 -6.04 5.56 2.87
C ASP A 62 -5.45 6.42 1.73
N CYS A 63 -4.16 6.22 1.42
CA CYS A 63 -3.50 6.91 0.32
C CYS A 63 -4.21 6.65 -1.02
N GLU A 64 -4.52 5.39 -1.33
CA GLU A 64 -5.28 5.02 -2.53
C GLU A 64 -6.68 5.67 -2.55
N ALA A 65 -7.39 5.70 -1.44
CA ALA A 65 -8.72 6.32 -1.35
C ALA A 65 -8.65 7.83 -1.62
N ARG A 66 -7.70 8.53 -1.01
CA ARG A 66 -7.47 9.97 -1.22
C ARG A 66 -7.03 10.29 -2.64
N GLN A 67 -6.23 9.44 -3.27
CA GLN A 67 -5.85 9.58 -4.68
C GLN A 67 -7.07 9.43 -5.60
N GLN A 68 -7.95 8.46 -5.34
CA GLN A 68 -9.19 8.29 -6.11
C GLN A 68 -10.14 9.49 -5.96
N GLU A 69 -10.29 10.03 -4.75
CA GLU A 69 -11.07 11.25 -4.50
C GLU A 69 -10.48 12.47 -5.21
N LEU A 70 -9.15 12.62 -5.20
CA LEU A 70 -8.51 13.70 -5.93
C LEU A 70 -8.75 13.60 -7.44
N LEU A 71 -8.62 12.39 -8.00
CA LEU A 71 -8.87 12.15 -9.43
C LEU A 71 -10.34 12.36 -9.82
N SER A 72 -11.30 12.00 -8.95
CA SER A 72 -12.72 12.26 -9.19
C SER A 72 -13.03 13.77 -9.14
N ASN A 73 -12.44 14.49 -8.20
CA ASN A 73 -12.57 15.95 -8.11
C ASN A 73 -11.93 16.68 -9.30
N VAL A 74 -10.75 16.24 -9.75
CA VAL A 74 -10.07 16.82 -10.92
C VAL A 74 -10.85 16.54 -12.22
N SER A 75 -11.34 15.32 -12.40
CA SER A 75 -12.16 14.97 -13.58
C SER A 75 -13.50 15.70 -13.59
N PHE A 76 -14.11 15.95 -12.43
CA PHE A 76 -15.29 16.81 -12.31
C PHE A 76 -15.00 18.26 -12.74
N GLN A 77 -13.88 18.84 -12.31
CA GLN A 77 -13.47 20.20 -12.69
C GLN A 77 -13.12 20.32 -14.18
N ALA A 78 -12.45 19.32 -14.76
CA ALA A 78 -12.10 19.32 -16.19
C ALA A 78 -13.34 19.35 -17.10
N ASN A 79 -14.41 18.64 -16.73
CA ASN A 79 -15.67 18.64 -17.48
C ASN A 79 -16.41 19.99 -17.42
N LEU A 80 -16.23 20.80 -16.37
CA LEU A 80 -16.83 22.13 -16.26
C LEU A 80 -16.13 23.16 -17.16
N VAL A 81 -14.82 23.00 -17.39
CA VAL A 81 -14.03 23.95 -18.20
C VAL A 81 -14.26 23.78 -19.71
N GLN A 82 -14.73 22.61 -20.16
CA GLN A 82 -14.99 22.34 -21.58
C GLN A 82 -16.40 22.75 -22.06
N GLN A 83 -17.29 23.23 -21.18
CA GLN A 83 -18.67 23.60 -21.51
C GLN A 83 -18.91 25.10 -21.77
N HIS A 84 -17.89 25.87 -22.15
CA HIS A 84 -18.03 27.32 -22.37
C HIS A 84 -17.72 27.78 -23.79
#